data_AF-A0A089HHD5-F1
#
_entry.id   AF-A0A089HHD5-F1
#
_cell.length_a   1.000
_cell.length_b   1.000
_cell.length_c   1.000
_cell.angle_alpha   90.00
_cell.angle_beta   90.00
_cell.angle_gamma   90.00
#
_symmetry.space_group_name_H-M   'P 1'
#
loop_
_entity.id
_entity.type
_entity.pdbx_description
1 polymer ?
#
loop_
_entity_poly.entity_id
_entity_poly.type
_entity_poly.pdbx_seq_one_letter_code
_entity_poly.pdbx_strand_id
1 'polypeptide(L)'
;MLKNFMKLSGEKFNIIRNHQIVGTAKGLRNTENNTQKKYIAFDQNTDIKPQDVIIGVVSSDEFYIEDVQSHIYKGTVLQRKAYYITKNQYDRMQHEKQSNSTSFHIENAHNSIIGSQQTASMTNMFNFREIEKEIEQRGGEDKVELKKMVAEIQEMFEDSEKMKKGSLSKFSEMMQKHSWITSSIAKMGLDFLLGVVKSK
;
A
#
# COMPACT_ATOMS: atom_id res chain seq x y z
N MET A 1 -24.35 -25.63 33.06
CA MET A 1 -25.33 -24.93 32.20
C MET A 1 -24.86 -24.79 30.75
N LEU A 2 -23.67 -24.23 30.47
CA LEU A 2 -23.17 -24.03 29.09
C LEU A 2 -23.12 -25.32 28.25
N LYS A 3 -22.65 -26.45 28.81
CA LYS A 3 -22.59 -27.76 28.14
C LYS A 3 -23.96 -28.30 27.69
N ASN A 4 -25.05 -27.97 28.40
CA ASN A 4 -26.40 -28.39 28.00
C ASN A 4 -26.98 -27.51 26.88
N PHE A 5 -26.72 -26.20 26.91
CA PHE A 5 -27.09 -25.30 25.80
C PHE A 5 -26.30 -25.60 24.51
N MET A 6 -25.00 -25.90 24.62
CA MET A 6 -24.19 -26.34 23.48
C MET A 6 -24.67 -27.69 22.89
N LYS A 7 -25.30 -28.55 23.70
CA LYS A 7 -25.93 -29.79 23.21
C LYS A 7 -27.23 -29.54 22.45
N LEU A 8 -27.97 -28.48 22.78
CA LEU A 8 -29.29 -28.17 22.21
C LEU A 8 -29.23 -27.21 21.02
N SER A 9 -28.23 -26.32 20.96
CA SER A 9 -28.15 -25.24 19.96
C SER A 9 -26.74 -24.99 19.42
N GLY A 10 -25.75 -25.79 19.83
CA GLY A 10 -24.38 -25.70 19.32
C GLY A 10 -24.23 -26.41 17.98
N GLU A 11 -23.47 -25.80 17.08
CA GLU A 11 -23.10 -26.39 15.79
C GLU A 11 -21.74 -27.10 15.92
N LYS A 12 -21.56 -28.19 15.16
CA LYS A 12 -20.25 -28.85 15.03
C LYS A 12 -19.43 -28.12 13.96
N PHE A 13 -18.17 -27.84 14.27
CA PHE A 13 -17.22 -27.19 13.37
C PHE A 13 -16.03 -28.10 13.10
N ASN A 14 -15.57 -28.14 11.86
CA ASN A 14 -14.26 -28.67 11.50
C ASN A 14 -13.22 -27.55 11.69
N ILE A 15 -12.14 -27.85 12.42
CA ILE A 15 -11.03 -26.91 12.64
C ILE A 15 -9.94 -27.22 11.62
N ILE A 16 -9.61 -26.23 10.81
CA ILE A 16 -8.62 -26.30 9.74
C ILE A 16 -7.45 -25.42 10.13
N ARG A 17 -6.25 -26.00 10.15
CA ARG A 17 -4.98 -25.32 10.40
C ARG A 17 -4.01 -25.74 9.31
N ASN A 18 -3.34 -24.78 8.67
CA ASN A 18 -2.43 -25.05 7.55
C ASN A 18 -3.07 -25.93 6.45
N HIS A 19 -4.32 -25.65 6.09
CA HIS A 19 -5.11 -26.38 5.07
C HIS A 19 -5.43 -27.84 5.40
N GLN A 20 -5.24 -28.28 6.64
CA GLN A 20 -5.58 -29.63 7.09
C GLN A 20 -6.59 -29.59 8.23
N ILE A 21 -7.52 -30.54 8.25
CA ILE A 21 -8.44 -30.70 9.38
C ILE A 21 -7.64 -31.25 10.56
N VAL A 22 -7.46 -30.42 11.59
CA VAL A 22 -6.74 -30.77 12.83
C VAL A 22 -7.65 -31.23 13.96
N GLY A 23 -8.97 -31.02 13.82
CA GLY A 23 -9.94 -31.48 14.80
C GLY A 23 -11.36 -31.09 14.48
N THR A 24 -12.28 -31.48 15.37
CA THR A 24 -13.67 -31.02 15.32
C THR A 24 -14.13 -30.62 16.72
N ALA A 25 -14.94 -29.56 16.80
CA ALA A 25 -15.43 -29.05 18.07
C ALA A 25 -16.89 -28.58 17.96
N LYS A 26 -17.65 -28.70 19.06
CA LYS A 26 -18.97 -28.07 19.15
C LYS A 26 -18.81 -26.64 19.67
N GLY A 27 -19.42 -25.68 18.99
CA GLY A 27 -19.36 -24.27 19.35
C GLY A 27 -20.73 -23.60 19.29
N LEU A 28 -20.88 -22.51 20.03
CA LEU A 28 -22.08 -21.68 20.02
C LEU A 28 -21.74 -20.27 19.51
N ARG A 29 -22.40 -19.83 18.43
CA ARG A 29 -22.25 -18.47 17.91
C ARG A 29 -22.82 -17.48 18.92
N ASN A 30 -22.09 -16.40 19.16
CA ASN A 30 -22.49 -15.37 20.10
C ASN A 30 -21.90 -14.00 19.68
N THR A 31 -22.32 -12.94 20.36
CA THR A 31 -21.86 -11.57 20.14
C THR A 31 -21.54 -10.94 21.48
N GLU A 32 -20.40 -10.26 21.57
CA GLU A 32 -19.99 -9.56 22.79
C GLU A 32 -20.84 -8.30 22.98
N ASN A 33 -21.49 -8.14 24.13
CA ASN A 33 -22.44 -7.04 24.34
C ASN A 33 -21.81 -5.66 24.18
N ASN A 34 -20.58 -5.48 24.66
CA ASN A 34 -19.92 -4.17 24.70
C ASN A 34 -19.32 -3.75 23.35
N THR A 35 -18.68 -4.69 22.65
CA THR A 35 -17.91 -4.41 21.43
C THR A 35 -18.65 -4.82 20.16
N GLN A 36 -19.78 -5.52 20.29
CA GLN A 36 -20.51 -6.14 19.18
C GLN A 36 -19.67 -7.12 18.36
N LYS A 37 -18.51 -7.56 18.89
CA LYS A 37 -17.65 -8.53 18.22
C LYS A 37 -18.30 -9.90 18.24
N LYS A 38 -18.40 -10.51 17.07
CA LYS A 38 -18.90 -11.88 16.90
C LYS A 38 -17.83 -12.87 17.32
N TYR A 39 -18.25 -13.91 18.03
CA TYR A 39 -17.36 -15.00 18.44
C TYR A 39 -18.11 -16.33 18.46
N ILE A 40 -17.36 -17.42 18.43
CA ILE A 40 -17.87 -18.76 18.73
C ILE A 40 -17.31 -19.18 20.07
N ALA A 41 -18.20 -19.51 21.00
CA ALA A 41 -17.86 -20.05 22.30
C ALA A 41 -17.59 -21.56 22.19
N PHE A 42 -16.41 -21.97 22.61
CA PHE A 42 -15.98 -23.37 22.64
C PHE A 42 -15.71 -23.85 24.09
N ASP A 43 -15.69 -25.16 24.28
CA ASP A 43 -15.26 -25.77 25.54
C ASP A 43 -13.81 -25.35 25.88
N GLN A 44 -13.53 -25.23 27.18
CA GLN A 44 -12.24 -24.82 27.74
C GLN A 44 -11.03 -25.57 27.16
N ASN A 45 -11.20 -26.83 26.75
CA ASN A 45 -10.13 -27.71 26.27
C ASN A 45 -9.99 -27.73 24.74
N THR A 46 -10.77 -26.94 24.01
CA THR A 46 -10.73 -26.94 22.54
C THR A 46 -9.41 -26.34 22.05
N ASP A 47 -8.65 -27.11 21.24
CA ASP A 47 -7.42 -26.64 20.60
C ASP A 47 -7.71 -25.71 19.40
N ILE A 48 -8.25 -24.53 19.71
CA ILE A 48 -8.50 -23.45 18.74
C ILE A 48 -7.50 -22.32 18.94
N LYS A 49 -6.90 -21.86 17.84
CA LYS A 49 -5.85 -20.85 17.78
C LYS A 49 -6.19 -19.75 16.77
N PRO A 50 -5.62 -18.54 16.92
CA PRO A 50 -5.64 -17.54 15.86
C PRO A 50 -5.13 -18.11 14.54
N GLN A 51 -5.65 -17.61 13.42
CA GLN A 51 -5.38 -18.06 12.04
C GLN A 51 -5.96 -19.43 11.67
N ASP A 52 -6.58 -20.16 12.59
CA ASP A 52 -7.39 -21.31 12.22
C ASP A 52 -8.60 -20.87 11.39
N VAL A 53 -9.04 -21.74 10.48
CA VAL A 53 -10.32 -21.61 9.78
C VAL A 53 -11.26 -22.65 10.36
N ILE A 54 -12.50 -22.26 10.66
CA ILE A 54 -13.52 -23.20 11.11
C ILE A 54 -14.69 -23.22 10.13
N ILE A 55 -15.15 -24.42 9.79
CA ILE A 55 -16.27 -24.63 8.88
C ILE A 55 -17.39 -25.35 9.60
N GLY A 56 -18.59 -24.75 9.60
CA GLY A 56 -19.78 -25.35 10.18
C GLY A 56 -20.20 -26.59 9.41
N VAL A 57 -20.32 -27.74 10.08
CA VAL A 57 -20.67 -29.03 9.45
C VAL A 57 -22.11 -29.00 8.90
N VAL A 58 -22.99 -28.20 9.50
CA VAL A 58 -24.40 -28.10 9.08
C VAL A 58 -24.63 -26.87 8.22
N SER A 59 -24.15 -25.71 8.65
CA SER A 59 -24.34 -24.45 7.91
C SER A 59 -23.46 -24.33 6.68
N SER A 60 -22.33 -25.04 6.65
CA SER A 60 -21.24 -24.82 5.68
C SER A 60 -20.68 -23.39 5.71
N ASP A 61 -20.95 -22.62 6.77
CA ASP A 61 -20.37 -21.29 6.95
C ASP A 61 -18.89 -21.41 7.33
N GLU A 62 -18.08 -20.56 6.71
CA GLU A 62 -16.63 -20.49 6.89
C GLU A 62 -16.23 -19.23 7.66
N PHE A 63 -15.48 -19.44 8.75
CA PHE A 63 -15.03 -18.39 9.66
C PHE A 63 -13.52 -18.44 9.85
N TYR A 64 -12.88 -17.27 9.79
CA TYR A 64 -11.45 -17.09 9.97
C TYR A 64 -11.21 -16.54 11.37
N ILE A 65 -10.46 -17.27 12.20
CA ILE A 65 -10.24 -16.90 13.60
C ILE A 65 -9.17 -15.80 13.69
N GLU A 66 -9.56 -14.64 14.21
CA GLU A 66 -8.67 -13.50 14.43
C GLU A 66 -7.96 -13.58 15.78
N ASP A 67 -8.70 -13.95 16.83
CA ASP A 67 -8.20 -14.01 18.20
C ASP A 67 -8.95 -15.08 19.02
N VAL A 68 -8.28 -15.60 20.04
CA VAL A 68 -8.87 -16.57 20.97
C VAL A 68 -8.60 -16.14 22.41
N GLN A 69 -9.67 -15.88 23.16
CA GLN A 69 -9.57 -15.44 24.55
C GLN A 69 -10.25 -16.43 25.49
N SER A 70 -9.58 -16.71 26.61
CA SER A 70 -10.16 -17.50 27.70
C SER A 70 -11.10 -16.62 28.53
N HIS A 71 -12.35 -17.04 28.68
CA HIS A 71 -13.26 -16.40 29.62
C HIS A 71 -13.13 -17.07 30.99
N ILE A 72 -12.62 -16.33 31.97
CA ILE A 72 -12.36 -16.84 33.32
C ILE A 72 -13.53 -16.48 34.24
N TYR A 73 -14.05 -17.46 34.96
CA TYR A 73 -15.05 -17.26 36.02
C TYR A 73 -14.60 -18.00 37.29
N LYS A 74 -14.51 -17.28 38.41
CA LYS A 74 -14.03 -17.81 39.71
C LYS A 74 -12.69 -18.56 39.62
N GLY A 75 -11.75 -18.06 38.82
CA GLY A 75 -10.40 -18.64 38.67
C GLY A 75 -10.32 -19.87 37.75
N THR A 76 -11.42 -20.27 37.09
CA THR A 76 -11.41 -21.37 36.12
C THR A 76 -11.79 -20.85 34.72
N VAL A 77 -11.15 -21.39 33.68
CA VAL A 77 -11.52 -21.12 32.29
C VAL A 77 -12.89 -21.74 32.04
N LEU A 78 -13.91 -20.92 31.84
CA LEU A 78 -15.27 -21.39 31.61
C LEU A 78 -15.51 -21.76 30.14
N GLN A 79 -14.89 -21.02 29.23
CA GLN A 79 -14.99 -21.21 27.78
C GLN A 79 -13.84 -20.51 27.06
N ARG A 80 -13.57 -20.94 25.83
CA ARG A 80 -12.71 -20.22 24.89
C ARG A 80 -13.59 -19.44 23.91
N LYS A 81 -13.41 -18.13 23.83
CA LYS A 81 -14.07 -17.26 22.84
C LYS A 81 -13.17 -17.14 21.63
N ALA A 82 -13.58 -17.70 20.50
CA ALA A 82 -12.87 -17.54 19.23
C ALA A 82 -13.55 -16.42 18.42
N TYR A 83 -12.91 -15.27 18.35
CA TYR A 83 -13.37 -14.13 17.56
C TYR A 83 -13.03 -14.36 16.10
N TYR A 84 -13.96 -14.02 15.20
CA TYR A 84 -13.83 -14.37 13.81
C TYR A 84 -14.32 -13.27 12.88
N ILE A 85 -13.83 -13.35 11.64
CA ILE A 85 -14.41 -12.68 10.48
C ILE A 85 -14.97 -13.72 9.50
N THR A 86 -15.96 -13.30 8.73
CA THR A 86 -16.57 -14.13 7.68
C THR A 86 -15.66 -14.20 6.46
N LYS A 87 -15.83 -15.24 5.63
CA LYS A 87 -15.16 -15.34 4.33
C LYS A 87 -15.26 -14.05 3.49
N ASN A 88 -16.46 -13.47 3.38
CA ASN A 88 -16.68 -12.22 2.64
C ASN A 88 -15.88 -11.01 3.19
N GLN A 89 -15.58 -10.99 4.49
CA GLN A 89 -14.73 -9.95 5.09
C GLN A 89 -13.26 -10.26 4.85
N TYR A 90 -12.86 -11.53 4.99
CA TYR A 90 -11.51 -11.98 4.70
C TYR A 90 -11.13 -11.69 3.24
N ASP A 91 -11.96 -12.09 2.28
CA ASP A 91 -11.75 -11.86 0.85
C ASP A 91 -11.59 -10.37 0.55
N ARG A 92 -12.43 -9.51 1.15
CA ARG A 92 -12.31 -8.05 1.04
C ARG A 92 -10.97 -7.54 1.57
N MET A 93 -10.54 -7.99 2.74
CA MET A 93 -9.24 -7.61 3.31
C MET A 93 -8.06 -8.09 2.47
N GLN A 94 -8.16 -9.27 1.84
CA GLN A 94 -7.13 -9.75 0.92
C GLN A 94 -7.12 -8.95 -0.39
N HIS A 95 -8.28 -8.62 -0.94
CA HIS A 95 -8.39 -7.75 -2.10
C HIS A 95 -7.87 -6.34 -1.82
N GLU A 96 -8.11 -5.78 -0.63
CA GLU A 96 -7.55 -4.49 -0.22
C GLU A 96 -6.02 -4.56 -0.03
N LYS A 97 -5.50 -5.65 0.55
CA LYS A 97 -4.04 -5.88 0.63
C LYS A 97 -3.40 -6.02 -0.75
N GLN A 98 -4.10 -6.67 -1.68
CA GLN A 98 -3.64 -6.86 -3.05
C GLN A 98 -3.82 -5.59 -3.90
N SER A 99 -4.86 -4.79 -3.67
CA SER A 99 -5.02 -3.46 -4.29
C SER A 99 -4.03 -2.44 -3.72
N ASN A 100 -3.57 -2.62 -2.48
CA ASN A 100 -2.46 -1.84 -1.91
C ASN A 100 -1.09 -2.26 -2.49
N SER A 101 -1.04 -3.33 -3.28
CA SER A 101 0.12 -3.74 -4.07
C SER A 101 0.00 -3.38 -5.56
N THR A 102 -0.85 -2.40 -5.92
CA THR A 102 -0.70 -1.74 -7.22
C THR A 102 0.64 -1.00 -7.25
N SER A 103 1.67 -1.71 -7.71
CA SER A 103 2.88 -1.08 -8.25
C SER A 103 2.47 -0.31 -9.49
N PHE A 104 2.12 0.96 -9.30
CA PHE A 104 1.99 1.88 -10.41
C PHE A 104 3.40 2.14 -10.92
N HIS A 105 3.78 1.48 -12.01
CA HIS A 105 4.89 1.93 -12.85
C HIS A 105 4.47 3.22 -13.53
N ILE A 106 4.57 4.33 -12.80
CA ILE A 106 4.33 5.65 -13.38
C ILE A 106 5.63 6.09 -14.03
N GLU A 107 5.75 5.87 -15.33
CA GLU A 107 6.95 6.23 -16.09
C GLU A 107 7.13 7.76 -16.19
N ASN A 108 6.08 8.56 -15.91
CA ASN A 108 6.11 10.03 -15.91
C ASN A 108 4.98 10.61 -15.02
N ALA A 109 5.24 10.87 -13.73
CA ALA A 109 4.35 11.62 -12.84
C ALA A 109 4.93 13.01 -12.59
N HIS A 110 4.63 13.97 -13.47
CA HIS A 110 4.91 15.38 -13.18
C HIS A 110 3.80 15.94 -12.27
N ASN A 111 4.18 16.63 -11.19
CA ASN A 111 3.30 17.31 -10.22
C ASN A 111 2.26 16.43 -9.48
N SER A 112 2.50 15.14 -9.30
CA SER A 112 1.58 14.26 -8.56
C SER A 112 2.11 13.91 -7.17
N ILE A 113 1.25 14.00 -6.15
CA ILE A 113 1.49 13.38 -4.85
C ILE A 113 1.12 11.90 -5.00
N ILE A 114 2.14 11.04 -5.09
CA ILE A 114 1.93 9.59 -5.07
C ILE A 114 1.86 9.14 -3.62
N GLY A 115 0.65 9.07 -3.08
CA GLY A 115 0.40 8.59 -1.73
C GLY A 115 0.23 7.07 -1.71
N SER A 116 1.26 6.35 -1.26
CA SER A 116 1.05 5.05 -0.61
C SER A 116 1.33 5.22 0.89
N GLN A 117 0.45 4.64 1.69
CA GLN A 117 0.24 4.98 3.09
C GLN A 117 1.44 4.58 3.96
N GLN A 118 2.46 5.45 4.06
CA GLN A 118 3.26 5.77 5.27
C GLN A 118 4.44 6.71 5.03
N THR A 119 4.78 7.07 3.79
CA THR A 119 5.81 8.08 3.51
C THR A 119 5.40 8.94 2.31
N ALA A 120 5.01 10.19 2.55
CA ALA A 120 4.98 11.19 1.50
C ALA A 120 6.42 11.56 1.16
N SER A 121 7.03 10.87 0.19
CA SER A 121 8.30 11.31 -0.37
C SER A 121 8.01 12.30 -1.49
N MET A 122 8.33 13.58 -1.25
CA MET A 122 8.34 14.56 -2.34
C MET A 122 9.54 14.27 -3.23
N THR A 123 9.34 13.54 -4.33
CA THR A 123 10.33 13.49 -5.42
C THR A 123 10.23 14.76 -6.26
N ASN A 124 10.50 15.91 -5.64
CA ASN A 124 10.61 17.21 -6.31
C ASN A 124 12.06 17.52 -6.71
N MET A 125 12.93 16.51 -6.78
CA MET A 125 14.29 16.69 -7.27
C MET A 125 14.28 16.56 -8.79
N PHE A 126 14.63 17.64 -9.47
CA PHE A 126 14.95 17.63 -10.89
C PHE A 126 15.94 16.50 -11.23
N ASN A 127 15.61 15.62 -12.19
CA ASN A 127 16.43 14.48 -12.59
C ASN A 127 17.00 14.67 -14.00
N PHE A 128 18.28 14.99 -14.09
CA PHE A 128 18.97 15.21 -15.36
C PHE A 128 18.91 14.00 -16.31
N ARG A 129 18.94 12.77 -15.75
CA ARG A 129 18.88 11.53 -16.55
C ARG A 129 17.54 11.37 -17.28
N GLU A 130 16.49 11.97 -16.76
CA GLU A 130 15.15 11.92 -17.34
C GLU A 130 15.07 12.80 -18.59
N ILE A 131 15.66 14.01 -18.56
CA ILE A 131 15.79 14.84 -19.76
C ILE A 131 16.67 14.16 -20.80
N GLU A 132 17.79 13.55 -20.42
CA GLU A 132 18.64 12.83 -21.37
C GLU A 132 17.89 11.69 -22.06
N LYS A 133 17.05 10.95 -21.33
CA LYS A 133 16.18 9.90 -21.88
C LYS A 133 15.16 10.49 -22.87
N GLU A 134 14.52 11.61 -22.52
CA GLU A 134 13.56 12.28 -23.41
C GLU A 134 14.23 12.85 -24.68
N ILE A 135 15.45 13.38 -24.58
CA ILE A 135 16.24 13.78 -25.75
C ILE A 135 16.55 12.56 -26.63
N GLU A 136 16.91 11.43 -26.04
CA GLU A 136 17.15 10.21 -26.82
C GLU A 136 15.90 9.67 -27.52
N GLN A 137 14.72 9.88 -26.94
CA GLN A 137 13.46 9.40 -27.52
C GLN A 137 12.87 10.38 -28.54
N ARG A 138 12.97 11.69 -28.29
CA ARG A 138 12.23 12.72 -29.03
C ARG A 138 13.10 13.74 -29.74
N GLY A 139 14.41 13.75 -29.48
CA GLY A 139 15.33 14.76 -30.02
C GLY A 139 15.67 14.60 -31.51
N GLY A 140 15.35 13.47 -32.14
CA GLY A 140 15.55 13.26 -33.58
C GLY A 140 17.00 13.52 -34.04
N GLU A 141 17.17 14.39 -35.03
CA GLU A 141 18.47 14.82 -35.55
C GLU A 141 19.18 15.86 -34.65
N ASP A 142 18.41 16.61 -33.84
CA ASP A 142 18.92 17.69 -32.99
C ASP A 142 19.41 17.18 -31.61
N LYS A 143 19.47 15.86 -31.39
CA LYS A 143 19.83 15.24 -30.10
C LYS A 143 21.12 15.79 -29.50
N VAL A 144 22.15 15.94 -30.34
CA VAL A 144 23.47 16.41 -29.92
C VAL A 144 23.39 17.87 -29.45
N GLU A 145 22.65 18.70 -30.18
CA GLU A 145 22.44 20.11 -29.86
C GLU A 145 21.55 20.30 -28.62
N LEU A 146 20.52 19.46 -28.45
CA LEU A 146 19.66 19.45 -27.27
C LEU A 146 20.42 19.06 -26.00
N LYS A 147 21.29 18.05 -26.07
CA LYS A 147 22.15 17.67 -24.94
C LYS A 147 23.12 18.80 -24.57
N LYS A 148 23.72 19.44 -25.58
CA LYS A 148 24.62 20.58 -25.37
C LYS A 148 23.89 21.78 -24.74
N MET A 149 22.69 22.10 -25.24
CA MET A 149 21.84 23.14 -24.67
C MET A 149 21.54 22.87 -23.20
N VAL A 150 21.11 21.64 -22.87
CA VAL A 150 20.73 21.27 -21.49
C VAL A 150 21.94 21.30 -20.55
N ALA A 151 23.12 20.87 -20.99
CA ALA A 151 24.35 20.96 -20.23
C ALA A 151 24.79 22.41 -19.99
N GLU A 152 24.72 23.27 -21.02
CA GLU A 152 25.04 24.71 -20.88
C GLU A 152 24.07 25.41 -19.92
N ILE A 153 22.78 25.06 -19.97
CA ILE A 153 21.77 25.62 -19.07
C ILE A 153 22.02 25.15 -17.63
N GLN A 154 22.40 23.89 -17.43
CA GLN A 154 22.77 23.38 -16.11
C GLN A 154 23.98 24.13 -15.55
N GLU A 155 25.04 24.32 -16.33
CA GLU A 155 26.23 25.07 -15.89
C GLU A 155 25.88 26.52 -15.55
N MET A 156 24.97 27.15 -16.30
CA MET A 156 24.46 28.50 -15.98
C MET A 156 23.65 28.55 -14.68
N PHE A 157 23.00 27.46 -14.27
CA PHE A 157 22.32 27.36 -12.98
C PHE A 157 23.28 26.98 -11.85
N GLU A 158 24.39 26.29 -12.11
CA GLU A 158 25.39 25.98 -11.08
C GLU A 158 26.26 27.20 -10.74
N ASP A 159 26.50 28.10 -11.70
CA ASP A 159 27.28 29.32 -11.54
C ASP A 159 26.40 30.58 -11.70
N SER A 160 25.75 30.97 -10.59
CA SER A 160 24.77 32.05 -10.53
C SER A 160 25.32 33.43 -10.93
N GLU A 161 26.65 33.63 -10.88
CA GLU A 161 27.31 34.87 -11.30
C GLU A 161 27.33 35.05 -12.82
N LYS A 162 27.20 33.96 -13.60
CA LYS A 162 27.17 33.99 -15.06
C LYS A 162 25.78 34.24 -15.65
N MET A 163 24.72 34.20 -14.83
CA MET A 163 23.36 34.34 -15.32
C MET A 163 22.98 35.81 -15.51
N LYS A 164 22.87 36.23 -16.77
CA LYS A 164 22.40 37.58 -17.15
C LYS A 164 21.00 37.49 -17.72
N LYS A 165 20.22 38.57 -17.56
CA LYS A 165 18.91 38.69 -18.22
C LYS A 165 19.10 38.50 -19.72
N GLY A 166 18.44 37.48 -20.28
CA GLY A 166 18.54 37.13 -21.69
C GLY A 166 19.54 36.02 -22.04
N SER A 167 20.28 35.42 -21.08
CA SER A 167 21.21 34.32 -21.32
C SER A 167 20.56 33.07 -21.98
N LEU A 168 19.26 32.86 -21.75
CA LEU A 168 18.49 31.76 -22.35
C LEU A 168 17.92 32.08 -23.73
N SER A 169 17.97 33.34 -24.19
CA SER A 169 17.33 33.75 -25.46
C SER A 169 17.96 33.04 -26.66
N LYS A 170 19.26 32.73 -26.59
CA LYS A 170 19.98 31.97 -27.62
C LYS A 170 19.44 30.55 -27.82
N PHE A 171 18.71 30.03 -26.84
CA PHE A 171 18.07 28.71 -26.89
C PHE A 171 16.58 28.78 -27.26
N SER A 172 16.02 29.98 -27.44
CA SER A 172 14.57 30.16 -27.69
C SER A 172 14.10 29.41 -28.93
N GLU A 173 14.87 29.43 -30.01
CA GLU A 173 14.52 28.73 -31.26
C GLU A 173 14.51 27.21 -31.07
N MET A 174 15.53 26.67 -30.39
CA MET A 174 15.62 25.25 -30.07
C MET A 174 14.50 24.80 -29.11
N MET A 175 14.18 25.61 -28.10
CA MET A 175 13.07 25.38 -27.18
C MET A 175 11.70 25.49 -27.85
N GLN A 176 11.53 26.38 -28.83
CA GLN A 176 10.31 26.48 -29.63
C GLN A 176 10.13 25.28 -30.55
N LYS A 177 11.20 24.86 -31.24
CA LYS A 177 11.23 23.68 -32.11
C LYS A 177 10.93 22.40 -31.31
N HIS A 178 11.49 22.31 -30.10
CA HIS A 178 11.30 21.19 -29.17
C HIS A 178 10.52 21.62 -27.94
N SER A 179 9.29 22.11 -28.12
CA SER A 179 8.45 22.65 -27.04
C SER A 179 8.30 21.73 -25.84
N TRP A 180 8.37 20.41 -26.06
CA TRP A 180 8.33 19.37 -25.03
C TRP A 180 9.48 19.47 -24.00
N ILE A 181 10.62 20.08 -24.33
CA ILE A 181 11.77 20.22 -23.41
C ILE A 181 11.69 21.51 -22.57
N THR A 182 10.88 22.48 -23.01
CA THR A 182 10.79 23.81 -22.41
C THR A 182 10.24 23.76 -20.99
N SER A 183 9.25 22.90 -20.73
CA SER A 183 8.69 22.69 -19.39
C SER A 183 9.74 22.16 -18.40
N SER A 184 10.61 21.28 -18.87
CA SER A 184 11.66 20.66 -18.05
C SER A 184 12.77 21.67 -17.71
N ILE A 185 13.13 22.53 -18.66
CA ILE A 185 14.07 23.64 -18.45
C ILE A 185 13.49 24.69 -17.50
N ALA A 186 12.21 25.04 -17.64
CA ALA A 186 11.54 25.98 -16.73
C ALA A 186 11.51 25.46 -15.29
N LYS A 187 11.26 24.16 -15.12
CA LYS A 187 11.33 23.50 -13.80
C LYS A 187 12.74 23.52 -13.23
N MET A 188 13.76 23.22 -14.03
CA MET A 188 15.17 23.31 -13.62
C MET A 188 15.51 24.72 -13.08
N GLY A 189 15.08 25.77 -13.79
CA GLY A 189 15.27 27.14 -13.35
C GLY A 189 14.49 27.49 -12.06
N LEU A 190 13.27 26.97 -11.91
CA LEU A 190 12.49 27.15 -10.69
C LEU A 190 13.13 26.45 -9.49
N ASP A 191 13.58 25.20 -9.64
CA ASP A 191 14.24 24.44 -8.59
C ASP A 191 15.57 25.09 -8.18
N PHE A 192 16.28 25.71 -9.13
CA PHE A 192 17.46 26.53 -8.85
C PHE A 192 17.11 27.78 -8.03
N LEU A 193 16.09 28.55 -8.44
CA LEU A 193 15.65 29.75 -7.71
C LEU A 193 15.17 29.45 -6.29
N LEU A 194 14.60 28.27 -6.09
CA LEU A 194 14.14 27.80 -4.77
C LEU A 194 15.28 27.21 -3.91
N GLY A 195 16.51 27.13 -4.43
CA GLY A 195 17.68 26.60 -3.71
C GLY A 195 17.62 25.09 -3.48
N VAL A 196 16.81 24.36 -4.26
CA VAL A 196 16.62 22.90 -4.13
C VAL A 196 17.66 22.13 -4.98
N VAL A 197 18.29 22.81 -5.94
CA VAL A 197 19.45 22.28 -6.68
C VAL A 197 20.67 22.35 -5.77
N LYS A 198 21.05 21.22 -5.16
CA LYS A 198 22.34 21.11 -4.48
C LYS A 198 23.45 21.09 -5.54
N SER A 199 24.23 22.17 -5.56
CA SER A 199 25.62 22.19 -6.02
C SER A 199 26.34 20.96 -5.44
N LYS A 200 26.96 20.18 -6.31
CA LYS A 200 27.82 19.08 -5.93
C LYS A 200 29.24 19.58 -5.76
#